data_AF-A0A7S2N4D5-F1
#
_entry.id   AF-A0A7S2N4D5-F1
#
_cell.length_a   1.000
_cell.length_b   1.000
_cell.length_c   1.000
_cell.angle_alpha   90.00
_cell.angle_beta   90.00
_cell.angle_gamma   90.00
#
_symmetry.space_group_name_H-M   'P 1'
#
loop_
_entity.id
_entity.type
_entity.pdbx_description
1 polymer ?
#
loop_
_entity_poly.entity_id
_entity_poly.type
_entity_poly.pdbx_seq_one_letter_code
_entity_poly.pdbx_strand_id
1 'polypeptide(L)'
;FGIGYHLRVQVPGADRERAAAALWSKVQSAVEGAAVEAVADEDKAQAADAPAVVAFTLPLAAIDAFGPLLEDIEACKGELGVLDYELAMTSLEEVFMRIGRQVEHPGAEDPEAPAEAGPELEVEDWSGGWARAPMSWRSGVGLVAGLRLEELAACRRDLFMRVVLPIGILSFLFYASANFTILDPARYGSMMAAGGSMYPGMFLG
;
A
#
# COMPACT_ATOMS: atom_id res chain seq x y z
N PHE A 1 -9.21 -6.93 -21.13
CA PHE A 1 -8.33 -6.06 -21.93
C PHE A 1 -7.02 -5.91 -21.18
N GLY A 2 -6.08 -6.83 -21.40
CA GLY A 2 -4.69 -6.64 -21.00
C GLY A 2 -3.98 -5.92 -22.14
N ILE A 3 -3.31 -4.82 -21.84
CA ILE A 3 -2.71 -3.90 -22.82
C ILE A 3 -1.37 -4.40 -23.38
N GLY A 4 -0.83 -5.50 -22.84
CA GLY A 4 0.43 -6.10 -23.26
C GLY A 4 1.12 -6.89 -22.15
N TYR A 5 2.43 -7.05 -22.29
CA TYR A 5 3.32 -7.67 -21.31
C TYR A 5 4.35 -6.66 -20.83
N HIS A 6 4.79 -6.82 -19.58
CA HIS A 6 5.85 -6.07 -18.96
C HIS A 6 7.11 -6.93 -18.89
N LEU A 7 8.15 -6.52 -19.61
CA LEU A 7 9.48 -7.09 -19.53
C LEU A 7 10.32 -6.22 -18.59
N ARG A 8 10.72 -6.79 -17.45
CA ARG A 8 11.61 -6.14 -16.47
C ARG A 8 12.97 -6.82 -16.54
N VAL A 9 14.03 -6.04 -16.68
CA VAL A 9 15.40 -6.56 -16.78
C VAL A 9 16.25 -5.90 -15.70
N GLN A 10 16.89 -6.73 -14.86
CA GLN A 10 17.81 -6.27 -13.83
C GLN A 10 19.22 -6.15 -14.40
N VAL A 11 19.85 -5.00 -14.18
CA VAL A 11 21.21 -4.68 -14.62
C VAL A 11 22.02 -4.11 -13.45
N PRO A 12 23.36 -4.28 -13.40
CA PRO A 12 24.21 -3.62 -12.43
C PRO A 12 24.07 -2.10 -12.52
N GLY A 13 24.03 -1.42 -11.37
CA GLY A 13 23.86 0.03 -11.31
C GLY A 13 24.94 0.81 -12.06
N ALA A 14 26.19 0.32 -12.03
CA ALA A 14 27.35 0.97 -12.64
C ALA A 14 27.25 1.13 -14.17
N ASP A 15 26.62 0.16 -14.86
CA ASP A 15 26.54 0.11 -16.32
C ASP A 15 25.10 0.30 -16.85
N ARG A 16 24.17 0.76 -15.99
CA ARG A 16 22.73 0.83 -16.28
C ARG A 16 22.42 1.53 -17.59
N GLU A 17 23.02 2.70 -17.86
CA GLU A 17 22.71 3.49 -19.06
C GLU A 17 23.12 2.78 -20.34
N ARG A 18 24.30 2.15 -20.33
CA ARG A 18 24.83 1.40 -21.47
C ARG A 18 24.01 0.13 -21.70
N ALA A 19 23.70 -0.60 -20.63
CA ALA A 19 22.88 -1.79 -20.69
C ALA A 19 21.45 -1.47 -21.17
N ALA A 20 20.84 -0.39 -20.67
CA ALA A 20 19.51 0.06 -21.08
C ALA A 20 19.47 0.42 -22.57
N ALA A 21 20.47 1.15 -23.08
CA ALA A 21 20.54 1.50 -24.50
C ALA A 21 20.70 0.27 -25.41
N ALA A 22 21.54 -0.69 -25.01
CA ALA A 22 21.74 -1.93 -25.74
C ALA A 22 20.50 -2.84 -25.71
N LEU A 23 19.83 -2.93 -24.55
CA LEU A 23 18.56 -3.65 -24.39
C LEU A 23 17.47 -3.02 -25.26
N TRP A 24 17.34 -1.69 -25.23
CA TRP A 24 16.35 -0.98 -26.04
C TRP A 24 16.54 -1.26 -27.54
N SER A 25 17.77 -1.19 -28.04
CA SER A 25 18.06 -1.49 -29.44
C SER A 25 17.67 -2.92 -29.82
N LYS A 26 17.88 -3.90 -28.94
CA LYS A 26 17.50 -5.30 -29.18
C LYS A 26 15.99 -5.49 -29.14
N VAL A 27 15.34 -4.98 -28.10
CA VAL A 27 13.88 -5.06 -27.91
C VAL A 27 13.16 -4.42 -29.10
N GLN A 28 13.61 -3.24 -29.55
CA GLN A 28 13.01 -2.55 -30.70
C GLN A 28 13.22 -3.30 -32.02
N SER A 29 14.34 -4.00 -32.19
CA SER A 29 14.59 -4.81 -33.39
C SER A 29 13.78 -6.11 -33.43
N ALA A 30 13.44 -6.67 -32.27
CA ALA A 30 12.71 -7.93 -32.15
C ALA A 30 11.19 -7.74 -32.07
N VAL A 31 10.73 -6.64 -31.48
CA VAL A 31 9.32 -6.38 -31.21
C VAL A 31 8.95 -4.98 -31.70
N GLU A 32 8.24 -4.92 -32.82
CA GLU A 32 7.67 -3.68 -33.33
C GLU A 32 6.56 -3.20 -32.38
N GLY A 33 6.65 -1.94 -31.94
CA GLY A 33 5.68 -1.34 -31.00
C GLY A 33 6.00 -1.55 -29.51
N ALA A 34 7.20 -2.05 -29.18
CA ALA A 34 7.68 -2.00 -27.80
C ALA A 34 7.88 -0.55 -27.33
N ALA A 35 7.57 -0.27 -26.06
CA ALA A 35 7.74 1.04 -25.44
C ALA A 35 8.58 0.95 -24.16
N VAL A 36 9.42 1.96 -23.91
CA VAL A 36 10.14 2.07 -22.62
C VAL A 36 9.15 2.49 -21.55
N GLU A 37 9.11 1.75 -20.45
CA GLU A 37 8.28 2.07 -19.31
C GLU A 37 9.09 2.79 -18.24
N ALA A 38 8.49 3.80 -17.62
CA ALA A 38 9.08 4.49 -16.49
C ALA A 38 9.19 3.52 -15.30
N VAL A 39 10.40 3.35 -14.79
CA VAL A 39 10.67 2.50 -13.62
C VAL A 39 9.94 3.09 -12.41
N ALA A 40 9.10 2.27 -11.77
CA ALA A 40 8.35 2.66 -10.59
C ALA A 40 9.29 3.07 -9.44
N ASP A 41 8.82 3.93 -8.53
CA ASP A 41 9.64 4.42 -7.42
C ASP A 41 10.20 3.31 -6.53
N GLU A 42 9.49 2.19 -6.43
CA GLU A 42 9.90 0.98 -5.71
C GLU A 42 11.05 0.21 -6.37
N ASP A 43 11.15 0.29 -7.70
CA ASP A 43 12.17 -0.38 -8.50
C ASP A 43 13.40 0.51 -8.78
N LYS A 44 13.40 1.74 -8.25
CA LYS A 44 14.55 2.64 -8.33
C LYS A 44 15.69 2.13 -7.46
N ALA A 45 16.89 2.11 -8.03
CA ALA A 45 18.11 1.79 -7.30
C ALA A 45 18.28 2.73 -6.10
N GLN A 46 18.30 2.15 -4.89
CA GLN A 46 18.42 2.90 -3.63
C GLN A 46 19.84 3.43 -3.40
N ALA A 47 20.82 2.88 -4.10
CA ALA A 47 22.23 3.29 -4.09
C ALA A 47 22.81 3.23 -5.51
N ALA A 48 23.85 4.01 -5.79
CA ALA A 48 24.48 4.08 -7.12
C ALA A 48 25.00 2.72 -7.62
N ASP A 49 25.50 1.88 -6.71
CA ASP A 49 26.02 0.55 -7.03
C ASP A 49 24.97 -0.56 -6.93
N ALA A 50 23.73 -0.24 -6.51
CA ALA A 50 22.67 -1.23 -6.41
C ALA A 50 22.20 -1.66 -7.81
N PRO A 51 21.72 -2.91 -7.97
CA PRO A 51 21.05 -3.34 -9.19
C PRO A 51 19.90 -2.39 -9.54
N ALA A 52 19.79 -2.04 -10.81
CA ALA A 52 18.72 -1.22 -11.34
C ALA A 52 17.84 -2.04 -12.27
N VAL A 53 16.55 -1.69 -12.31
CA VAL A 53 15.58 -2.32 -13.20
C VAL A 53 15.38 -1.43 -14.43
N VAL A 54 15.33 -2.06 -15.60
CA VAL A 54 14.89 -1.44 -16.86
C VAL A 54 13.60 -2.13 -17.28
N ALA A 55 12.54 -1.36 -17.51
CA ALA A 55 11.21 -1.89 -17.81
C ALA A 55 10.78 -1.54 -19.24
N PHE A 56 10.16 -2.49 -19.93
CA PHE A 56 9.60 -2.33 -21.27
C PHE A 56 8.17 -2.89 -21.30
N THR A 57 7.30 -2.22 -22.04
CA THR A 57 5.97 -2.73 -22.39
C THR A 57 6.01 -3.33 -23.79
N LEU A 58 5.63 -4.59 -23.92
CA LEU A 58 5.56 -5.35 -25.16
C LEU A 58 4.10 -5.56 -25.59
N PRO A 59 3.75 -5.34 -26.86
CA PRO A 59 2.38 -5.53 -27.34
C PRO A 59 1.99 -7.01 -27.36
N LEU A 60 0.73 -7.30 -27.02
CA LEU A 60 0.16 -8.65 -27.04
C LEU A 60 0.24 -9.31 -28.43
N ALA A 61 0.17 -8.51 -29.50
CA ALA A 61 0.22 -8.99 -30.88
C ALA A 61 1.59 -9.58 -31.28
N ALA A 62 2.65 -9.30 -30.52
CA ALA A 62 4.02 -9.74 -30.81
C ALA A 62 4.47 -10.92 -29.92
N ILE A 63 3.54 -11.66 -29.33
CA ILE A 63 3.84 -12.75 -28.38
C ILE A 63 4.76 -13.84 -28.99
N ASP A 64 4.62 -14.08 -30.30
CA ASP A 64 5.44 -15.06 -31.02
C ASP A 64 6.92 -14.66 -31.10
N ALA A 65 7.23 -13.36 -30.99
CA ALA A 65 8.58 -12.82 -30.99
C ALA A 65 9.24 -12.82 -29.60
N PHE A 66 8.50 -13.13 -28.53
CA PHE A 66 9.04 -13.07 -27.16
C PHE A 66 10.02 -14.20 -26.87
N GLY A 67 9.74 -15.41 -27.35
CA GLY A 67 10.66 -16.55 -27.18
C GLY A 67 12.06 -16.22 -27.71
N PRO A 68 12.19 -15.88 -29.01
CA PRO A 68 13.47 -15.46 -29.60
C PRO A 68 14.11 -14.26 -28.89
N LEU A 69 13.33 -13.26 -28.49
CA LEU A 69 13.84 -12.11 -27.74
C LEU A 69 14.47 -12.52 -26.39
N LEU A 70 13.81 -13.41 -25.64
CA LEU A 70 14.32 -13.87 -24.35
C LEU A 70 15.56 -14.75 -24.52
N GLU A 71 15.59 -15.60 -25.55
CA GLU A 71 16.78 -16.38 -25.91
C GLU A 71 17.96 -15.47 -26.27
N ASP A 72 17.73 -14.39 -27.01
CA ASP A 72 18.76 -13.40 -27.35
C ASP A 72 19.26 -12.61 -26.13
N ILE A 73 18.37 -12.33 -25.16
CA ILE A 73 18.76 -11.70 -23.89
C ILE A 73 19.61 -12.67 -23.05
N GLU A 74 19.24 -13.95 -22.98
CA GLU A 74 20.02 -14.98 -22.28
C GLU A 74 21.39 -15.21 -22.94
N ALA A 75 21.43 -15.31 -24.27
CA ALA A 75 22.67 -15.54 -25.01
C ALA A 75 23.68 -14.40 -24.80
N CYS A 76 23.18 -13.16 -24.74
CA CYS A 76 24.02 -11.99 -24.55
C CYS A 76 24.07 -11.53 -23.08
N LYS A 77 23.56 -12.30 -22.12
CA LYS A 77 23.45 -11.92 -20.70
C LYS A 77 24.78 -11.46 -20.10
N GLY A 78 25.88 -12.13 -20.45
CA GLY A 78 27.23 -11.76 -20.03
C GLY A 78 27.80 -10.50 -20.70
N GLU A 79 27.37 -10.18 -21.93
CA GLU A 79 27.84 -9.02 -22.69
C GLU A 79 27.02 -7.75 -22.38
N LEU A 80 25.72 -7.88 -22.14
CA LEU A 80 24.85 -6.79 -21.69
C LEU A 80 24.94 -6.53 -20.19
N GLY A 81 25.57 -7.43 -19.44
CA GLY A 81 25.60 -7.37 -17.98
C GLY A 81 24.20 -7.52 -17.39
N VAL A 82 23.34 -8.38 -17.94
CA VAL A 82 22.01 -8.62 -17.37
C VAL A 82 22.13 -9.60 -16.21
N LEU A 83 21.56 -9.24 -15.07
CA LEU A 83 21.51 -10.10 -13.87
C LEU A 83 20.34 -11.07 -13.96
N ASP A 84 19.16 -10.54 -14.25
CA ASP A 84 17.92 -11.29 -14.29
C ASP A 84 16.87 -10.60 -15.17
N TYR A 85 15.83 -11.32 -15.57
CA TYR A 85 14.67 -10.74 -16.24
C TYR A 85 13.38 -11.43 -15.84
N GLU A 86 12.29 -10.68 -15.91
CA GLU A 86 10.93 -11.13 -15.63
C GLU A 86 10.01 -10.66 -16.75
N LEU A 87 9.15 -11.55 -17.23
CA LEU A 87 8.08 -11.24 -18.18
C LEU A 87 6.73 -11.51 -17.52
N ALA A 88 5.95 -10.45 -17.28
CA ALA A 88 4.65 -10.53 -16.65
C ALA A 88 3.55 -9.99 -17.58
N MET A 89 2.36 -10.58 -17.53
CA MET A 89 1.20 -10.05 -18.26
C MET A 89 0.57 -8.90 -17.47
N THR A 90 0.11 -7.86 -18.17
CA THR A 90 -0.71 -6.79 -17.57
C THR A 90 -1.92 -7.36 -16.83
N SER A 91 -2.03 -7.05 -15.53
CA SER A 91 -3.17 -7.52 -14.72
C SER A 91 -4.36 -6.56 -14.81
N LEU A 92 -5.56 -7.06 -14.53
CA LEU A 92 -6.78 -6.26 -14.53
C LEU A 92 -6.74 -5.18 -13.42
N GLU A 93 -6.07 -5.47 -12.30
CA GLU A 93 -5.81 -4.49 -11.23
C GLU A 93 -4.96 -3.32 -11.73
N GLU A 94 -3.91 -3.58 -12.51
CA GLU A 94 -3.06 -2.54 -13.08
C GLU A 94 -3.80 -1.67 -14.09
N VAL A 95 -4.69 -2.27 -14.88
CA VAL A 95 -5.58 -1.53 -15.80
C VAL A 95 -6.56 -0.65 -15.03
N PHE A 96 -7.19 -1.16 -13.96
CA PHE A 96 -8.05 -0.35 -13.09
C PHE A 96 -7.31 0.82 -12.46
N MET A 97 -6.07 0.60 -12.00
CA MET A 97 -5.24 1.66 -11.40
C MET A 97 -4.85 2.73 -12.43
N ARG A 98 -4.51 2.35 -13.67
CA ARG A 98 -4.24 3.31 -14.76
C ARG A 98 -5.47 4.17 -15.06
N ILE A 99 -6.66 3.57 -15.13
CA ILE A 99 -7.92 4.31 -15.34
C ILE A 99 -8.19 5.25 -14.15
N GLY A 100 -7.98 4.79 -12.91
CA GLY A 100 -8.13 5.61 -11.71
C GLY A 100 -7.24 6.86 -11.73
N ARG A 101 -5.96 6.71 -12.11
CA ARG A 101 -5.00 7.83 -12.22
C ARG A 101 -5.35 8.80 -13.35
N GLN A 102 -5.84 8.31 -14.49
CA GLN A 102 -6.26 9.16 -15.61
C GLN A 102 -7.52 9.98 -15.28
N VAL A 103 -8.43 9.45 -14.45
CA VAL A 103 -9.65 10.15 -14.03
C VAL A 103 -9.36 11.21 -12.95
N GLU A 104 -8.27 11.11 -12.21
CA GLU A 104 -7.91 12.04 -11.12
C GLU A 104 -7.25 13.34 -11.61
N HIS A 105 -6.78 13.40 -12.87
CA HIS A 105 -6.19 14.59 -13.50
C HIS A 105 -6.87 14.95 -14.84
N PRO A 106 -8.03 15.65 -14.83
CA PRO A 106 -8.64 16.17 -16.06
C PRO A 106 -7.97 17.49 -16.48
N GLY A 107 -6.67 17.48 -16.79
CA GLY A 107 -6.00 18.74 -17.17
C GLY A 107 -4.48 18.74 -17.38
N ALA A 108 -3.87 17.62 -17.74
CA ALA A 108 -2.51 17.65 -18.30
C ALA A 108 -2.61 17.33 -19.78
N GLU A 109 -2.88 18.36 -20.57
CA GLU A 109 -2.68 18.36 -22.01
C GLU A 109 -1.18 18.17 -22.29
N ASP A 110 -0.82 17.12 -23.03
CA ASP A 110 0.41 17.09 -23.81
C ASP A 110 0.06 16.78 -25.27
N PRO A 111 0.86 17.30 -26.22
CA PRO A 111 0.39 17.65 -27.56
C PRO A 111 0.51 16.49 -28.56
N GLU A 112 -0.53 16.38 -29.39
CA GLU A 112 -0.47 16.07 -30.82
C GLU A 112 0.34 14.82 -31.24
N ALA A 113 -0.30 13.64 -31.13
CA ALA A 113 -0.01 12.51 -32.00
C ALA A 113 -0.96 12.54 -33.22
N PRO A 114 -0.49 12.32 -34.47
CA PRO A 114 -1.28 12.55 -35.66
C PRO A 114 -2.46 11.58 -35.74
N ALA A 115 -3.63 12.13 -36.03
CA ALA A 115 -4.86 11.41 -36.29
C ALA A 115 -4.75 10.58 -37.58
N GLU A 116 -4.40 9.30 -37.46
CA GLU A 116 -4.71 8.30 -38.47
C GLU A 116 -6.18 7.87 -38.30
N ALA A 117 -6.94 8.09 -39.37
CA ALA A 117 -8.37 7.92 -39.45
C ALA A 117 -8.81 6.46 -39.26
N GLY A 118 -9.30 6.12 -38.07
CA GLY A 118 -10.15 4.94 -37.83
C GLY A 118 -11.63 5.33 -37.94
N PRO A 119 -12.51 4.42 -38.40
CA PRO A 119 -13.93 4.73 -38.59
C PRO A 119 -14.58 5.09 -37.24
N GLU A 120 -15.38 6.15 -37.25
CA GLU A 120 -16.25 6.56 -36.14
C GLU A 120 -17.18 5.39 -35.77
N LEU A 121 -16.76 4.62 -34.77
CA LEU A 121 -17.67 3.76 -34.03
C LEU A 121 -18.42 4.68 -33.07
N GLU A 122 -19.74 4.80 -33.27
CA GLU A 122 -20.65 5.42 -32.33
C GLU A 122 -20.47 4.74 -30.97
N VAL A 123 -19.72 5.40 -30.08
CA VAL A 123 -19.61 5.00 -28.69
C VAL A 123 -20.95 5.36 -28.06
N GLU A 124 -21.83 4.37 -27.91
CA GLU A 124 -23.02 4.52 -27.09
C GLU A 124 -22.57 4.96 -25.69
N ASP A 125 -22.90 6.21 -25.37
CA ASP A 125 -22.58 6.89 -24.14
C ASP A 125 -23.28 6.22 -22.96
N TRP A 126 -22.60 5.24 -22.36
CA TRP A 126 -22.98 4.62 -21.10
C TRP A 126 -22.58 5.48 -19.89
N SER A 127 -22.41 6.81 -20.04
CA SER A 127 -22.24 7.73 -18.90
C SER A 127 -23.53 7.99 -18.12
N GLY A 128 -24.68 7.57 -18.66
CA GLY A 128 -25.99 7.69 -18.04
C GLY A 128 -26.23 6.73 -16.88
N GLY A 129 -25.64 6.98 -15.71
CA GLY A 129 -26.07 6.28 -14.49
C GLY A 129 -25.16 6.34 -13.27
N TRP A 130 -24.01 7.01 -13.38
CA TRP A 130 -23.04 7.10 -12.29
C TRP A 130 -22.81 8.56 -11.96
N ALA A 131 -23.90 9.33 -11.89
CA ALA A 131 -23.87 10.58 -11.17
C ALA A 131 -23.46 10.23 -9.74
N ARG A 132 -22.17 10.42 -9.43
CA ARG A 132 -21.67 10.51 -8.05
C ARG A 132 -22.53 11.57 -7.39
N ALA A 133 -23.60 11.14 -6.73
CA ALA A 133 -24.31 11.99 -5.79
C ALA A 133 -23.20 12.55 -4.88
N PRO A 134 -23.12 13.88 -4.68
CA PRO A 134 -22.09 14.47 -3.84
C PRO A 134 -22.22 13.85 -2.46
N MET A 135 -21.39 12.85 -2.19
CA MET A 135 -21.50 12.07 -0.99
C MET A 135 -20.94 12.96 0.11
N SER A 136 -21.83 13.46 0.96
CA SER A 136 -21.45 14.15 2.18
C SER A 136 -20.40 13.29 2.89
N TRP A 137 -19.27 13.90 3.28
CA TRP A 137 -18.18 13.26 4.03
C TRP A 137 -18.69 12.38 5.18
N ARG A 138 -19.78 12.80 5.83
CA ARG A 138 -20.41 12.08 6.94
C ARG A 138 -21.00 10.72 6.51
N SER A 139 -21.50 10.62 5.29
CA SER A 139 -22.02 9.38 4.71
C SER A 139 -20.90 8.42 4.31
N GLY A 140 -19.76 8.94 3.87
CA GLY A 140 -18.55 8.13 3.59
C GLY A 140 -17.92 7.56 4.87
N VAL A 141 -17.80 8.39 5.92
CA VAL A 141 -17.29 7.94 7.23
C VAL A 141 -18.21 6.88 7.84
N GLY A 142 -19.53 7.00 7.70
CA GLY A 142 -20.48 6.00 8.21
C GLY A 142 -20.33 4.63 7.56
N LEU A 143 -20.11 4.56 6.25
CA LEU A 143 -19.88 3.30 5.53
C LEU A 143 -18.56 2.65 5.93
N VAL A 144 -17.49 3.42 6.01
CA VAL A 144 -16.17 2.92 6.45
C VAL A 144 -16.22 2.46 7.91
N ALA A 145 -16.91 3.21 8.78
CA ALA A 145 -17.09 2.83 10.17
C ALA A 145 -17.91 1.55 10.31
N GLY A 146 -18.97 1.38 9.51
CA GLY A 146 -19.78 0.15 9.49
C GLY A 146 -18.96 -1.08 9.12
N LEU A 147 -18.16 -1.00 8.05
CA LEU A 147 -17.28 -2.09 7.62
C LEU A 147 -16.25 -2.46 8.70
N ARG A 148 -15.64 -1.46 9.36
CA ARG A 148 -14.70 -1.70 10.48
C ARG A 148 -15.38 -2.24 11.73
N LEU A 149 -16.64 -1.87 11.98
CA LEU A 149 -17.42 -2.39 13.10
C LEU A 149 -17.78 -3.87 12.91
N GLU A 150 -18.02 -4.28 11.66
CA GLU A 150 -18.32 -5.67 11.32
C GLU A 150 -17.09 -6.58 11.48
N GLU A 151 -15.91 -6.11 11.09
CA GLU A 151 -14.62 -6.78 11.36
C GLU A 151 -14.35 -6.95 12.86
N LEU A 152 -14.69 -5.93 13.67
CA LEU A 152 -14.57 -6.01 15.13
C LEU A 152 -15.63 -6.94 15.76
N ALA A 153 -16.84 -7.00 15.19
CA ALA A 153 -17.92 -7.87 15.66
C ALA A 153 -17.60 -9.36 15.42
N ALA A 154 -16.88 -9.69 14.34
CA ALA A 154 -16.41 -11.06 14.08
C ALA A 154 -15.46 -11.58 15.17
N CYS A 155 -14.76 -10.70 15.88
CA CYS A 155 -13.84 -11.04 16.97
C CYS A 155 -14.43 -10.80 18.38
N ARG A 156 -15.74 -11.06 18.57
CA ARG A 156 -16.46 -10.80 19.82
C ARG A 156 -15.80 -11.37 21.08
N ARG A 157 -15.07 -12.50 20.95
CA ARG A 157 -14.42 -13.17 22.09
C ARG A 157 -13.14 -12.47 22.54
N ASP A 158 -12.36 -11.94 21.60
CA ASP A 158 -11.11 -11.24 21.91
C ASP A 158 -11.38 -9.83 22.43
N LEU A 159 -12.39 -9.13 21.86
CA LEU A 159 -12.86 -7.85 22.37
C LEU A 159 -13.41 -7.97 23.81
N PHE A 160 -14.20 -9.02 24.08
CA PHE A 160 -14.76 -9.26 25.40
C PHE A 160 -13.65 -9.51 26.45
N MET A 161 -12.64 -10.34 26.11
CA MET A 161 -11.53 -10.62 27.01
C MET A 161 -10.60 -9.42 27.23
N ARG A 162 -10.38 -8.59 26.21
CA ARG A 162 -9.46 -7.45 26.30
C ARG A 162 -10.08 -6.17 26.83
N VAL A 163 -11.40 -5.98 26.66
CA VAL A 163 -12.08 -4.71 27.01
C VAL A 163 -13.11 -4.90 28.12
N VAL A 164 -14.01 -5.87 28.00
CA VAL A 164 -15.12 -6.03 28.96
C VAL A 164 -14.63 -6.62 30.29
N LEU A 165 -13.73 -7.59 30.24
CA LEU A 165 -13.17 -8.24 31.43
C LEU A 165 -12.43 -7.26 32.38
N PRO A 166 -11.48 -6.41 31.94
CA PRO A 166 -10.83 -5.47 32.86
C PRO A 166 -11.80 -4.45 33.44
N ILE A 167 -12.78 -3.97 32.65
CA ILE A 167 -13.80 -3.03 33.14
C ILE A 167 -14.71 -3.71 34.17
N GLY A 168 -15.11 -4.96 33.93
CA GLY A 168 -15.91 -5.75 34.86
C GLY A 168 -15.16 -6.01 36.17
N ILE A 169 -13.87 -6.33 36.10
CA ILE A 169 -13.01 -6.51 37.29
C ILE A 169 -12.89 -5.20 38.07
N LEU A 170 -12.63 -4.07 37.40
CA LEU A 170 -12.55 -2.77 38.07
C LEU A 170 -13.87 -2.39 38.74
N SER A 171 -15.00 -2.59 38.07
CA SER A 171 -16.34 -2.36 38.63
C SER A 171 -16.60 -3.27 39.83
N PHE A 172 -16.29 -4.57 39.73
CA PHE A 172 -16.43 -5.51 40.83
C PHE A 172 -15.56 -5.15 42.03
N LEU A 173 -14.29 -4.78 41.81
CA LEU A 173 -13.39 -4.34 42.88
C LEU A 173 -13.88 -3.05 43.54
N PHE A 174 -14.42 -2.11 42.76
CA PHE A 174 -15.01 -0.88 43.28
C PHE A 174 -16.25 -1.18 44.16
N TYR A 175 -17.15 -2.04 43.69
CA TYR A 175 -18.33 -2.47 44.45
C TYR A 175 -17.97 -3.26 45.70
N ALA A 176 -16.99 -4.15 45.62
CA ALA A 176 -16.49 -4.91 46.76
C ALA A 176 -15.83 -3.99 47.79
N SER A 177 -15.02 -3.02 47.35
CA SER A 177 -14.41 -2.00 48.20
C SER A 177 -15.46 -1.13 48.89
N ALA A 178 -16.46 -0.64 48.15
CA ALA A 178 -17.55 0.15 48.73
C ALA A 178 -18.36 -0.65 49.77
N ASN A 179 -18.68 -1.91 49.49
CA ASN A 179 -19.38 -2.77 50.46
C ASN A 179 -18.50 -3.13 51.67
N PHE A 180 -17.21 -3.39 51.47
CA PHE A 180 -16.28 -3.69 52.58
C PHE A 180 -16.07 -2.47 53.49
N THR A 181 -16.03 -1.27 52.91
CA THR A 181 -15.91 -0.01 53.67
C THR A 181 -17.17 0.32 54.48
N ILE A 182 -18.34 -0.16 54.06
CA ILE A 182 -19.62 0.02 54.78
C ILE A 182 -19.77 -0.97 55.94
N LEU A 183 -19.15 -2.17 55.88
CA LEU A 183 -19.33 -3.22 56.89
C LEU A 183 -18.31 -3.21 58.05
N ASP A 184 -17.23 -2.42 57.99
CA ASP A 184 -16.21 -2.44 59.05
C ASP A 184 -15.80 -1.03 59.54
N PRO A 185 -16.66 -0.35 60.33
CA PRO A 185 -16.32 0.94 60.94
C PRO A 185 -15.27 0.82 62.06
N ALA A 186 -14.85 -0.40 62.44
CA ALA A 186 -13.99 -0.63 63.61
C ALA A 186 -12.49 -0.38 63.37
N ARG A 187 -12.03 -0.23 62.11
CA ARG A 187 -10.58 -0.09 61.82
C ARG A 187 -10.05 1.33 61.69
N TYR A 188 -10.89 2.35 61.55
CA TYR A 188 -10.41 3.74 61.48
C TYR A 188 -10.03 4.34 62.84
N GLY A 189 -10.43 3.73 63.96
CA GLY A 189 -10.12 4.21 65.31
C GLY A 189 -8.67 4.00 65.78
N SER A 190 -7.89 3.12 65.13
CA SER A 190 -6.57 2.72 65.64
C SER A 190 -5.40 3.60 65.17
N MET A 191 -5.57 4.47 64.17
CA MET A 191 -4.48 5.34 63.68
C MET A 191 -4.38 6.68 64.39
N MET A 192 -5.42 7.13 65.10
CA MET A 192 -5.38 8.38 65.87
C MET A 192 -4.72 8.23 67.27
N ALA A 193 -4.48 7.01 67.74
CA ALA A 193 -3.86 6.76 69.06
C ALA A 193 -2.32 6.69 69.04
N ALA A 194 -1.69 6.70 67.86
CA ALA A 194 -0.23 6.60 67.70
C ALA A 194 0.46 7.95 67.41
N GLY A 195 -0.24 9.08 67.64
CA GLY A 195 0.26 10.44 67.42
C GLY A 195 0.86 11.12 68.65
N GLY A 196 1.33 10.37 69.64
CA GLY A 196 1.70 10.93 70.95
C GLY A 196 2.94 10.33 71.58
N SER A 197 4.12 10.49 70.96
CA SER A 197 5.40 10.63 71.68
C SER A 197 6.59 10.69 70.71
N MET A 198 6.96 11.87 70.20
CA MET A 198 8.35 12.10 69.81
C MET A 198 8.69 13.59 69.76
N TYR A 199 8.99 14.16 70.92
CA TYR A 199 9.89 15.31 71.01
C TYR A 199 10.78 15.12 72.24
N PRO A 200 12.09 14.96 72.04
CA PRO A 200 13.04 15.55 72.97
C PRO A 200 14.13 16.32 72.21
N GLY A 201 14.41 17.54 72.67
CA GLY A 201 15.71 18.17 72.48
C GLY A 201 15.78 19.37 71.55
N MET A 202 15.15 20.48 71.93
CA MET A 202 15.67 21.81 71.63
C MET A 202 15.35 22.76 72.79
N PHE A 203 16.30 23.65 73.09
CA PHE A 203 16.40 24.60 74.23
C PHE A 203 17.00 23.98 75.51
N LEU A 204 18.00 24.57 76.19
CA LEU A 204 18.75 25.83 76.07
C LEU A 204 19.91 25.75 77.09
N GLY A 205 20.98 26.53 76.89
CA GLY A 205 21.70 27.17 78.00
C GLY A 205 22.93 26.46 78.54
#